data_AF-A0A0P9WJ01-F1
#
_entry.id   AF-A0A0P9WJ01-F1
#
_cell.length_a   1.000
_cell.length_b   1.000
_cell.length_c   1.000
_cell.angle_alpha   90.00
_cell.angle_beta   90.00
_cell.angle_gamma   90.00
#
_symmetry.space_group_name_H-M   'P 1'
#
loop_
_entity.id
_entity.type
_entity.pdbx_description
1 polymer ?
#
loop_
_entity_poly.entity_id
_entity_poly.type
_entity_poly.pdbx_seq_one_letter_code
_entity_poly.pdbx_strand_id
1 'polypeptide(L)'
;MSLTERQSLAAKRTHELRHKATESKIRAACRQLQDQGKALVRSAIATLAGVSASTVARYAHILTEVTKPATVSVLKVNASVPVANRDAHHVLREAVKSPKKQGLTDHDKGAPYGVHQISAVPQGPQAREPLKPEHEDGS
;
A
#
# COMPACT_ATOMS: atom_id res chain seq x y z
N MET A 1 23.59 -17.35 -11.09
CA MET A 1 23.14 -16.47 -9.98
C MET A 1 22.72 -17.32 -8.80
N SER A 2 23.26 -17.02 -7.62
CA SER A 2 22.95 -17.71 -6.36
C SER A 2 21.55 -17.35 -5.83
N LEU A 3 21.05 -18.12 -4.86
CA LEU A 3 19.78 -17.85 -4.21
C LEU A 3 19.81 -16.48 -3.51
N THR A 4 20.89 -16.18 -2.78
CA THR A 4 21.10 -14.91 -2.07
C THR A 4 21.05 -13.72 -3.01
N GLU A 5 21.66 -13.83 -4.20
CA GLU A 5 21.62 -12.79 -5.22
C GLU A 5 20.19 -12.54 -5.71
N ARG A 6 19.42 -13.59 -6.00
CA ARG A 6 18.02 -13.45 -6.42
C ARG A 6 17.16 -12.78 -5.35
N GLN A 7 17.35 -13.16 -4.08
CA GLN A 7 16.64 -12.53 -2.96
C GLN A 7 17.01 -11.06 -2.79
N SER A 8 18.30 -10.72 -2.88
CA SER A 8 18.77 -9.33 -2.81
C SER A 8 18.18 -8.48 -3.94
N LEU A 9 18.20 -8.99 -5.17
CA LEU A 9 17.60 -8.30 -6.32
C LEU A 9 16.08 -8.12 -6.17
N ALA A 10 15.37 -9.15 -5.69
CA ALA A 10 13.93 -9.05 -5.42
C ALA A 10 13.63 -8.03 -4.30
N ALA A 11 14.41 -8.04 -3.22
CA ALA A 11 14.28 -7.09 -2.12
C ALA A 11 14.51 -5.64 -2.60
N LYS A 12 15.56 -5.40 -3.40
CA LYS A 12 15.83 -4.07 -4.00
C LYS A 12 14.66 -3.60 -4.87
N ARG A 13 14.18 -4.45 -5.77
CA ARG A 13 13.03 -4.13 -6.64
C ARG A 13 11.78 -3.77 -5.83
N THR A 14 11.42 -4.58 -4.84
CA THR A 14 10.23 -4.30 -4.01
C THR A 14 10.41 -3.04 -3.15
N HIS A 15 11.62 -2.77 -2.67
CA HIS A 15 11.93 -1.52 -1.97
C HIS A 15 11.75 -0.31 -2.88
N GLU A 16 12.30 -0.34 -4.10
CA GLU A 16 12.15 0.74 -5.08
C GLU A 16 10.68 0.98 -5.47
N LEU A 17 9.90 -0.08 -5.69
CA LEU A 17 8.47 0.04 -5.97
C LEU A 17 7.72 0.69 -4.80
N ARG A 18 8.00 0.27 -3.57
CA ARG A 18 7.42 0.88 -2.36
C ARG A 18 7.85 2.34 -2.22
N HIS A 19 9.11 2.65 -2.54
CA HIS A 19 9.66 3.99 -2.51
C HIS A 19 8.88 4.90 -3.47
N LYS A 20 8.83 4.56 -4.75
CA LYS A 20 8.10 5.30 -5.79
C LYS A 20 6.61 5.44 -5.50
N ALA A 21 5.98 4.38 -4.99
CA ALA A 21 4.56 4.43 -4.58
C ALA A 21 4.35 5.42 -3.43
N THR A 22 5.26 5.45 -2.45
CA THR A 22 5.20 6.38 -1.33
C THR A 22 5.39 7.82 -1.80
N GLU A 23 6.36 8.07 -2.68
CA GLU A 23 6.55 9.39 -3.28
C GLU A 23 5.30 9.87 -4.01
N SER A 24 4.68 8.99 -4.81
CA SER A 24 3.49 9.31 -5.59
C SER A 24 2.31 9.71 -4.68
N LYS A 25 2.10 8.97 -3.58
CA LYS A 25 1.09 9.30 -2.56
C LYS A 25 1.35 10.67 -1.92
N ILE A 26 2.59 10.95 -1.53
CA ILE A 26 2.96 12.23 -0.93
C ILE A 26 2.75 13.37 -1.94
N ARG A 27 3.18 13.21 -3.19
CA ARG A 27 2.94 14.21 -4.26
C ARG A 27 1.45 14.46 -4.49
N ALA A 28 0.64 13.41 -4.55
CA ALA A 28 -0.80 13.53 -4.73
C ALA A 28 -1.47 14.25 -3.55
N ALA A 29 -1.07 13.92 -2.32
CA ALA A 29 -1.56 14.58 -1.12
C ALA A 29 -1.21 16.07 -1.10
N CYS A 30 0.02 16.44 -1.50
CA CYS A 30 0.40 17.85 -1.57
C CYS A 30 -0.44 18.62 -2.59
N ARG A 31 -0.68 18.05 -3.79
CA ARG A 31 -1.57 18.65 -4.79
C ARG A 31 -2.99 18.85 -4.26
N GLN A 32 -3.55 17.82 -3.62
CA GLN A 32 -4.88 17.91 -3.03
C GLN A 32 -4.99 19.00 -1.94
N LEU A 33 -3.95 19.22 -1.13
CA LEU A 33 -3.94 20.32 -0.17
C LEU A 33 -3.85 21.69 -0.85
N GLN A 34 -3.06 21.80 -1.91
CA GLN A 34 -2.97 23.02 -2.73
C GLN A 34 -4.31 23.34 -3.40
N ASP A 35 -4.98 22.35 -3.99
CA ASP A 35 -6.29 22.49 -4.62
C ASP A 35 -7.36 22.95 -3.62
N GLN A 36 -7.23 22.54 -2.34
CA GLN A 36 -8.10 22.97 -1.24
C GLN A 36 -7.70 24.34 -0.64
N GLY A 37 -6.61 24.96 -1.10
CA GLY A 37 -6.07 26.20 -0.52
C GLY A 37 -5.57 26.05 0.92
N LYS A 38 -5.29 24.83 1.37
CA LYS A 38 -4.81 24.54 2.73
C LYS A 38 -3.29 24.59 2.79
N ALA A 39 -2.76 24.95 3.96
CA ALA A 39 -1.32 24.96 4.19
C ALA A 39 -0.72 23.55 4.05
N LEU A 40 0.45 23.44 3.40
CA LEU A 40 1.21 22.20 3.27
C LEU A 40 1.89 21.84 4.60
N VAL A 41 1.11 21.35 5.55
CA VAL A 41 1.60 20.91 6.86
C VAL A 41 1.85 19.40 6.85
N ARG A 42 2.99 18.96 7.45
CA ARG A 42 3.39 17.54 7.47
C ARG A 42 2.31 16.61 8.05
N SER A 43 1.59 17.03 9.09
CA SER A 43 0.50 16.26 9.69
C SER A 43 -0.67 16.06 8.72
N ALA A 44 -1.09 17.11 8.04
CA ALA A 44 -2.17 17.04 7.06
C ALA A 44 -1.79 16.14 5.87
N ILE A 45 -0.55 16.26 5.38
CA ILE A 45 -0.03 15.41 4.31
C ILE A 45 0.01 13.95 4.73
N ALA A 46 0.48 13.66 5.95
CA ALA A 46 0.55 12.31 6.50
C ALA A 46 -0.84 11.65 6.57
N THR A 47 -1.83 12.35 7.12
CA THR A 47 -3.22 11.88 7.18
C THR A 47 -3.81 11.61 5.81
N LEU A 48 -3.57 12.51 4.85
CA LEU A 48 -4.13 12.41 3.50
C LEU A 48 -3.46 11.32 2.65
N ALA A 49 -2.14 11.15 2.79
CA ALA A 49 -1.37 10.13 2.07
C ALA A 49 -1.45 8.74 2.73
N GLY A 50 -1.97 8.63 3.96
CA GLY A 50 -2.00 7.39 4.73
C GLY A 50 -0.61 6.89 5.12
N VAL A 51 0.32 7.82 5.41
CA VAL A 51 1.70 7.51 5.84
C VAL A 51 2.02 8.24 7.14
N SER A 52 3.07 7.80 7.85
CA SER A 52 3.47 8.48 9.08
C SER A 52 4.14 9.84 8.81
N ALA A 53 4.07 10.75 9.78
CA ALA A 53 4.75 12.05 9.68
C ALA A 53 6.27 11.93 9.57
N SER A 54 6.88 10.90 10.19
CA SER A 54 8.31 10.60 10.06
C SER A 54 8.65 10.12 8.65
N THR A 55 7.77 9.34 8.02
CA THR A 55 7.89 8.99 6.59
C THR A 55 7.91 10.27 5.76
N VAL A 56 6.93 11.16 5.90
CA VAL A 56 6.89 12.43 5.14
C VAL A 56 8.16 13.25 5.34
N ALA A 57 8.71 13.31 6.56
CA ALA A 57 9.96 14.02 6.84
C ALA A 57 11.17 13.45 6.05
N ARG A 58 11.24 12.13 5.85
CA ARG A 58 12.28 11.50 5.01
C ARG A 58 12.16 11.89 3.53
N TYR A 59 10.95 12.23 3.08
CA TYR A 59 10.67 12.68 1.71
C TYR A 59 10.57 14.21 1.59
N ALA A 60 11.29 14.96 2.43
CA ALA A 60 11.25 16.43 2.42
C ALA A 60 11.59 17.06 1.06
N HIS A 61 12.41 16.41 0.23
CA HIS A 61 12.74 16.89 -1.12
C HIS A 61 11.48 17.07 -1.99
N ILE A 62 10.50 16.16 -1.89
CA ILE A 62 9.23 16.25 -2.61
C ILE A 62 8.47 17.52 -2.21
N LEU A 63 8.49 17.89 -0.92
CA LEU A 63 7.82 19.10 -0.45
C LEU A 63 8.44 20.35 -1.07
N THR A 64 9.77 20.37 -1.22
CA THR A 64 10.47 21.49 -1.86
C THR A 64 10.17 21.57 -3.37
N GLU A 65 10.06 20.44 -4.06
CA GLU A 65 9.66 20.38 -5.47
C GLU A 65 8.23 20.88 -5.66
N VAL A 66 7.31 20.47 -4.80
CA VAL A 66 5.90 20.87 -4.91
C VAL A 66 5.68 22.34 -4.52
N THR A 67 6.52 22.89 -3.65
CA THR A 67 6.47 24.30 -3.24
C THR A 67 7.14 25.23 -4.26
N LYS A 68 8.08 24.71 -5.06
CA LYS A 68 8.69 25.44 -6.18
C LYS A 68 7.91 25.11 -7.45
N PRO A 69 6.87 25.89 -7.81
CA PRO A 69 6.19 25.68 -9.08
C PRO A 69 7.20 25.96 -10.20
N ALA A 70 7.81 24.91 -10.76
CA ALA A 70 8.23 24.97 -12.15
C ALA A 70 6.96 25.31 -12.93
N THR A 71 6.95 26.43 -13.65
CA THR A 71 5.82 26.94 -14.43
C THR A 71 5.41 25.93 -15.50
N VAL A 72 4.65 24.92 -15.11
CA VAL A 72 3.98 24.02 -16.03
C VAL A 72 2.59 24.60 -16.22
N SER A 73 2.37 25.23 -17.37
CA SER A 73 1.05 25.74 -17.74
C SER A 73 0.10 24.55 -17.82
N VAL A 74 -0.71 24.35 -16.79
CA VAL A 74 -1.75 23.32 -16.80
C VAL A 74 -2.80 23.78 -17.79
N LEU A 75 -2.82 23.15 -18.97
CA LEU A 75 -3.87 23.35 -19.95
C LEU A 75 -5.18 22.91 -19.28
N LYS A 76 -5.97 23.90 -18.88
CA LYS A 76 -7.33 23.73 -18.37
C LYS A 76 -8.12 22.96 -19.43
N VAL A 77 -8.34 21.66 -19.26
CA VAL A 77 -9.42 20.97 -19.99
C VAL A 77 -10.71 21.37 -19.30
N ASN A 78 -11.37 22.36 -19.86
CA ASN A 78 -12.72 22.73 -19.52
C ASN A 78 -13.61 21.56 -19.97
N ALA A 79 -13.92 20.63 -19.07
CA ALA A 79 -15.03 19.71 -19.27
C ALA A 79 -16.34 20.49 -19.06
N SER A 80 -16.68 21.33 -20.03
CA SER A 80 -17.98 21.95 -20.16
C SER A 80 -18.47 21.66 -21.57
N VAL A 81 -19.06 20.48 -21.75
CA VAL A 81 -19.88 20.16 -22.92
C VAL A 81 -21.20 20.91 -22.78
N PRO A 82 -21.54 21.89 -23.64
CA PRO A 82 -22.86 22.49 -23.68
C PRO A 82 -23.79 21.60 -24.51
N VAL A 83 -24.95 21.31 -23.94
CA VAL A 83 -26.11 20.70 -24.60
C VAL A 83 -26.81 21.76 -25.48
N ALA A 84 -27.11 21.44 -26.74
CA ALA A 84 -28.34 21.75 -27.51
C ALA A 84 -28.12 21.47 -29.04
N ASN A 85 -28.69 20.40 -29.62
CA ASN A 85 -29.95 20.31 -30.38
C ASN A 85 -29.79 20.85 -31.84
N ARG A 86 -30.00 20.11 -32.95
CA ARG A 86 -31.26 19.50 -33.44
C ARG A 86 -31.06 18.63 -34.70
N ASP A 87 -31.93 17.61 -34.81
CA ASP A 87 -32.58 17.05 -36.00
C ASP A 87 -31.77 16.35 -37.11
N ALA A 88 -31.75 15.00 -37.09
CA ALA A 88 -32.12 14.16 -38.25
C ALA A 88 -32.15 12.65 -37.88
N HIS A 89 -33.38 12.13 -37.74
CA HIS A 89 -33.86 10.77 -38.03
C HIS A 89 -32.89 9.57 -37.96
N HIS A 90 -32.98 8.78 -36.89
CA HIS A 90 -32.96 7.32 -37.02
C HIS A 90 -33.78 6.66 -35.89
N VAL A 91 -34.94 6.14 -36.29
CA VAL A 91 -35.80 5.25 -35.49
C VAL A 91 -35.15 3.88 -35.37
N LEU A 92 -34.91 3.40 -34.14
CA LEU A 92 -35.31 2.03 -33.73
C LEU A 92 -35.23 1.87 -32.20
N ARG A 93 -36.39 2.04 -31.57
CA ARG A 93 -37.04 1.10 -30.64
C ARG A 93 -36.20 0.35 -29.59
N GLU A 94 -36.49 0.69 -28.34
CA GLU A 94 -36.63 -0.15 -27.13
C GLU A 94 -35.46 -1.03 -26.68
N ALA A 95 -34.88 -0.67 -25.52
CA ALA A 95 -35.02 -1.47 -24.31
C ALA A 95 -34.45 -0.71 -23.10
N VAL A 96 -35.35 -0.30 -22.21
CA VAL A 96 -35.07 -0.08 -20.80
C VAL A 96 -34.28 -1.25 -20.22
N LYS A 97 -33.12 -0.99 -19.63
CA LYS A 97 -32.62 -1.77 -18.49
C LYS A 97 -31.57 -0.98 -17.71
N SER A 98 -32.07 -0.37 -16.63
CA SER A 98 -31.29 0.05 -15.48
C SER A 98 -30.40 -1.11 -15.00
N PRO A 99 -29.12 -0.89 -14.69
CA PRO A 99 -28.36 -1.86 -13.92
C PRO A 99 -28.89 -1.85 -12.48
N LYS A 100 -29.83 -2.76 -12.24
CA LYS A 100 -30.32 -3.13 -10.92
C LYS A 100 -29.13 -3.65 -10.12
N LYS A 101 -28.85 -3.01 -8.99
CA LYS A 101 -27.95 -3.52 -7.96
C LYS A 101 -28.51 -4.87 -7.49
N GLN A 102 -27.94 -5.96 -8.00
CA GLN A 102 -28.15 -7.29 -7.45
C GLN A 102 -27.08 -7.51 -6.39
N GLY A 103 -27.52 -7.48 -5.14
CA GLY A 103 -26.79 -8.13 -4.07
C GLY A 103 -26.69 -9.60 -4.43
N LEU A 104 -25.46 -10.10 -4.49
CA LEU A 104 -25.20 -11.53 -4.53
C LEU A 104 -24.91 -11.94 -3.09
N THR A 105 -25.95 -12.50 -2.48
CA THR A 105 -25.84 -13.38 -1.34
C THR A 105 -24.99 -14.59 -1.74
N ASP A 106 -24.00 -14.84 -0.89
CA ASP A 106 -23.70 -16.13 -0.31
C ASP A 106 -22.87 -17.19 -1.04
N HIS A 107 -21.94 -17.71 -0.21
CA HIS A 107 -21.28 -19.02 -0.22
C HIS A 107 -20.01 -19.12 -1.08
N ASP A 108 -18.86 -19.07 -0.41
CA ASP A 108 -18.19 -20.23 0.21
C ASP A 108 -17.15 -20.78 -0.76
N LYS A 109 -15.87 -20.58 -0.41
CA LYS A 109 -14.82 -21.62 -0.39
C LYS A 109 -13.68 -21.07 0.46
N GLY A 110 -13.87 -21.14 1.78
CA GLY A 110 -12.75 -21.05 2.71
C GLY A 110 -11.76 -22.14 2.35
N ALA A 111 -10.52 -21.77 2.02
CA ALA A 111 -9.44 -22.74 1.93
C ALA A 111 -9.37 -23.49 3.27
N PRO A 112 -9.42 -24.83 3.31
CA PRO A 112 -9.22 -25.53 4.56
C PRO A 112 -7.77 -25.30 4.98
N TYR A 113 -7.56 -24.38 5.91
CA TYR A 113 -6.33 -24.28 6.68
C TYR A 113 -6.27 -25.53 7.55
N GLY A 114 -5.78 -26.63 6.95
CA GLY A 114 -5.54 -27.88 7.66
C GLY A 114 -4.52 -27.61 8.75
N VAL A 115 -4.98 -27.53 9.99
CA VAL A 115 -4.14 -27.56 11.18
C VAL A 115 -3.48 -28.93 11.21
N HIS A 116 -2.23 -29.04 10.80
CA HIS A 116 -1.45 -30.24 11.06
C HIS A 116 -1.12 -30.25 12.54
N GLN A 117 -1.86 -31.07 13.32
CA GLN A 117 -1.51 -31.37 14.70
C GLN A 117 -0.21 -32.17 14.68
N ILE A 118 0.92 -31.49 14.86
CA ILE A 118 2.16 -32.13 15.29
C ILE A 118 1.91 -32.63 16.72
N SER A 119 1.76 -33.95 16.87
CA SER A 119 1.79 -34.59 18.18
C SER A 119 3.20 -34.42 18.73
N ALA A 120 3.44 -33.34 19.47
CA ALA A 120 4.63 -33.21 20.28
C ALA A 120 4.46 -34.20 21.43
N VAL A 121 4.97 -35.42 21.26
CA VAL A 121 5.29 -36.28 22.40
C VAL A 121 6.31 -35.48 23.22
N PRO A 122 5.97 -35.03 24.44
CA PRO A 122 7.01 -34.59 25.35
C PRO A 122 7.66 -35.88 25.83
N GLN A 123 8.78 -36.26 25.23
CA GLN A 123 9.65 -37.24 25.84
C GLN A 123 10.25 -36.57 27.08
N GLY A 124 9.50 -36.66 28.18
CA GLY A 124 9.94 -36.32 29.52
C GLY A 124 11.08 -37.24 29.97
N PRO A 125 11.69 -36.93 31.12
CA PRO A 125 13.13 -36.85 31.32
C PRO A 125 13.75 -38.23 31.50
N GLN A 126 14.74 -38.58 30.68
CA GLN A 126 15.66 -39.65 31.03
C GLN A 126 16.76 -39.08 31.93
N ALA A 127 16.71 -39.53 33.18
CA ALA A 127 17.80 -39.67 34.14
C ALA A 127 18.76 -38.48 34.33
N ARG A 128 18.63 -37.85 35.51
CA ARG A 128 19.73 -37.17 36.20
C ARG A 128 20.96 -38.08 36.23
N GLU A 129 22.06 -37.64 35.62
CA GLU A 129 23.39 -38.00 36.10
C GLU A 129 23.92 -36.84 36.96
N PRO A 130 24.38 -37.09 38.20
CA PRO A 130 24.92 -36.06 39.08
C PRO A 130 26.23 -35.45 38.54
N LEU A 131 26.27 -34.12 38.51
CA LEU A 131 27.48 -33.33 38.36
C LEU A 131 28.49 -33.71 39.46
N LYS A 132 29.68 -34.18 39.06
CA LYS A 132 30.86 -34.20 39.93
C LYS A 132 31.45 -32.78 39.96
N PRO A 133 31.60 -32.13 41.12
CA PRO A 133 32.52 -31.02 41.27
C PRO A 133 33.89 -31.61 41.61
N GLU A 134 34.80 -31.65 40.64
CA GLU A 134 36.21 -31.85 40.95
C GLU A 134 36.78 -30.47 41.31
N HIS A 135 36.95 -30.31 42.62
CA HIS A 135 37.76 -29.32 43.28
C HIS A 135 39.22 -29.73 43.10
N GLU A 136 40.01 -28.93 42.39
CA GLU A 136 41.47 -29.00 42.44
C GLU A 136 41.95 -27.68 43.04
N ASP A 137 42.11 -27.71 44.37
CA ASP A 137 43.04 -26.86 45.11
C ASP A 137 44.45 -27.38 44.85
N GLY A 138 45.37 -26.49 44.49
CA GLY A 138 46.74 -26.87 44.21
C GLY A 138 47.61 -25.69 43.81
N SER A 139 48.32 -25.17 44.81
CA SER A 139 49.40 -24.18 44.72
C SER A 139 50.56 -24.61 43.82
#